data_AF-A0A9P8RLH3-F1
#
_entry.id   AF-A0A9P8RLH3-F1
#
_cell.length_a   1.000
_cell.length_b   1.000
_cell.length_c   1.000
_cell.angle_alpha   90.00
_cell.angle_beta   90.00
_cell.angle_gamma   90.00
#
_symmetry.space_group_name_H-M   'P 1'
#
loop_
_entity.id
_entity.type
_entity.pdbx_description
1 polymer ?
#
loop_
_entity_poly.entity_id
_entity_poly.type
_entity_poly.pdbx_seq_one_letter_code
_entity_poly.pdbx_strand_id
1 'polypeptide(L)'
;MLTTSLTLLTACLALPEIAHAGFILGSQSNIAVYYGQNSLGKKGSQQRLSAYCSDSKFNIIPLAFMNGISTPITNFANAGDNCTVYSGTQLLNCPQLEQDIILCQNTYQKTIILSLGGATYSEGGFSSPTAAQTAAANVWDLFGPNNGAANRPFGSAVVDGFDFDFEASTQNAAPFAQKLRDLMDAAHNKKYYLTAAPQCPYPDLAQEEILLNVKLDFVMVQFYNNYCGALSFDTDVVTQDNFNMERWDTWARSTSKNDKVKILLGVPANTGAGAGYLSATELTPVINYCKQFSSFGGVMMWDMSQMVANVGFLDGVYAALSRAAASGSTIIQVGSSSSTTANSGSVVTSTTRRTTTTTTTRAPGASTSTSTSRLIASTNSPEQPSTLPGTSGICNCPLQTIVTVTATVFTTSAPTALTNTSTARTSTTPATSTTSSVSTRTTATSVSQASAAGTVAAVNQWQQCGGRGYTGPTQCRAPYKCVSASEWWADCR
;
A
#
# COMPACT_ATOMS: atom_id res chain seq x y z
N MET A 1 40.91 44.20 -49.13
CA MET A 1 40.40 43.16 -48.22
C MET A 1 39.22 43.74 -47.47
N LEU A 2 38.01 43.23 -47.69
CA LEU A 2 36.81 43.62 -46.95
C LEU A 2 36.19 42.34 -46.40
N THR A 3 36.13 42.20 -45.07
CA THR A 3 35.69 40.98 -44.39
C THR A 3 34.18 41.03 -44.14
N THR A 4 33.44 40.16 -44.81
CA THR A 4 31.99 39.97 -44.61
C THR A 4 31.73 39.20 -43.32
N SER A 5 31.13 39.85 -42.32
CA SER A 5 30.64 39.17 -41.12
C SER A 5 29.31 38.48 -41.40
N LEU A 6 29.31 37.14 -41.39
CA LEU A 6 28.11 36.33 -41.58
C LEU A 6 27.43 36.07 -40.23
N THR A 7 26.36 36.80 -39.93
CA THR A 7 25.51 36.53 -38.75
C THR A 7 24.61 35.31 -39.02
N LEU A 8 24.94 34.16 -38.43
CA LEU A 8 24.02 33.03 -38.35
C LEU A 8 22.83 33.41 -37.46
N LEU A 9 21.64 33.47 -38.03
CA LEU A 9 20.40 33.60 -37.28
C LEU A 9 19.92 32.19 -36.87
N THR A 10 20.22 31.79 -35.63
CA THR A 10 19.81 30.47 -35.12
C THR A 10 18.30 30.45 -34.88
N ALA A 11 17.55 29.92 -35.84
CA ALA A 11 16.11 29.70 -35.70
C ALA A 11 15.87 28.55 -34.70
N CYS A 12 15.62 28.89 -33.43
CA CYS A 12 15.07 27.95 -32.47
C CYS A 12 13.66 27.54 -32.91
N LEU A 13 13.56 26.43 -33.63
CA LEU A 13 12.34 25.66 -33.75
C LEU A 13 11.93 25.23 -32.34
N ALA A 14 11.00 25.96 -31.74
CA ALA A 14 10.26 25.48 -30.60
C ALA A 14 9.44 24.26 -31.05
N LEU A 15 10.03 23.07 -30.90
CA LEU A 15 9.25 21.85 -30.80
C LEU A 15 8.19 22.10 -29.73
N PRO A 16 6.91 21.79 -29.96
CA PRO A 16 5.94 21.84 -28.89
C PRO A 16 6.46 20.91 -27.79
N GLU A 17 6.65 21.43 -26.59
CA GLU A 17 6.83 20.59 -25.42
C GLU A 17 5.55 19.75 -25.31
N ILE A 18 5.63 18.50 -25.77
CA ILE A 18 4.69 17.47 -25.37
C ILE A 18 4.90 17.37 -23.86
N ALA A 19 4.05 18.07 -23.09
CA ALA A 19 4.11 18.05 -21.65
C ALA A 19 3.94 16.58 -21.22
N HIS A 20 5.02 15.96 -20.75
CA HIS A 20 5.03 14.56 -20.37
C HIS A 20 4.23 14.41 -19.06
N ALA A 21 2.91 14.25 -19.19
CA ALA A 21 1.96 14.19 -18.07
C ALA A 21 1.93 12.83 -17.35
N GLY A 22 3.04 12.08 -17.41
CA GLY A 22 3.31 10.90 -16.57
C GLY A 22 4.07 11.30 -15.31
N PHE A 23 4.64 10.35 -14.56
CA PHE A 23 5.48 10.66 -13.40
C PHE A 23 6.71 11.49 -13.79
N ILE A 24 6.85 12.66 -13.18
CA ILE A 24 7.95 13.60 -13.39
C ILE A 24 8.90 13.51 -12.20
N LEU A 25 10.01 12.80 -12.35
CA LEU A 25 11.01 12.56 -11.30
C LEU A 25 11.57 13.84 -10.66
N GLY A 26 11.69 14.93 -11.43
CA GLY A 26 12.16 16.23 -10.94
C GLY A 26 11.08 17.10 -10.27
N SER A 27 9.81 16.69 -10.31
CA SER A 27 8.68 17.48 -9.82
C SER A 27 8.33 17.13 -8.37
N GLN A 28 7.93 18.15 -7.60
CA GLN A 28 7.27 18.00 -6.30
C GLN A 28 5.74 18.04 -6.41
N SER A 29 5.19 18.04 -7.63
CA SER A 29 3.77 18.27 -7.91
C SER A 29 3.11 17.09 -8.64
N ASN A 30 3.66 15.89 -8.52
CA ASN A 30 2.99 14.68 -8.99
C ASN A 30 1.74 14.42 -8.12
N ILE A 31 0.67 13.91 -8.72
CA ILE A 31 -0.46 13.36 -7.96
C ILE A 31 -0.73 11.94 -8.45
N ALA A 32 -0.71 11.01 -7.51
CA ALA A 32 -1.18 9.64 -7.69
C ALA A 32 -2.59 9.50 -7.12
N VAL A 33 -3.48 8.82 -7.84
CA VAL A 33 -4.84 8.53 -7.35
C VAL A 33 -5.16 7.07 -7.60
N TYR A 34 -5.34 6.29 -6.53
CA TYR A 34 -5.69 4.87 -6.64
C TYR A 34 -7.04 4.69 -7.33
N TYR A 35 -7.14 3.71 -8.21
CA TYR A 35 -8.37 3.37 -8.93
C TYR A 35 -8.61 1.87 -8.90
N GLY A 36 -9.85 1.45 -8.65
CA GLY A 36 -10.28 0.07 -8.82
C GLY A 36 -11.18 -0.42 -7.69
N GLN A 37 -10.96 0.00 -6.43
CA GLN A 37 -11.73 -0.53 -5.29
C GLN A 37 -13.09 0.15 -5.05
N ASN A 38 -13.39 1.27 -5.73
CA ASN A 38 -14.62 2.04 -5.52
C ASN A 38 -14.89 2.32 -4.03
N SER A 39 -13.90 2.84 -3.30
CA SER A 39 -13.96 2.94 -1.83
C SER A 39 -15.09 3.83 -1.28
N LEU A 40 -15.77 4.64 -2.11
CA LEU A 40 -17.03 5.31 -1.73
C LEU A 40 -18.21 4.33 -1.52
N GLY A 41 -18.11 3.10 -2.03
CA GLY A 41 -19.05 2.01 -1.77
C GLY A 41 -20.44 2.17 -2.40
N LYS A 42 -20.61 3.08 -3.36
CA LYS A 42 -21.90 3.34 -4.02
C LYS A 42 -21.91 2.77 -5.45
N LYS A 43 -23.10 2.39 -5.92
CA LYS A 43 -23.26 1.96 -7.32
C LYS A 43 -23.01 3.15 -8.24
N GLY A 44 -22.04 3.03 -9.14
CA GLY A 44 -21.68 4.08 -10.11
C GLY A 44 -20.82 5.22 -9.58
N SER A 45 -20.27 5.14 -8.36
CA SER A 45 -19.31 6.17 -7.88
C SER A 45 -17.91 6.02 -8.48
N GLN A 46 -17.53 4.80 -8.88
CA GLN A 46 -16.39 4.55 -9.75
C GLN A 46 -16.91 4.36 -11.18
N GLN A 47 -16.54 5.28 -12.06
CA GLN A 47 -16.73 5.21 -13.51
C GLN A 47 -15.62 4.35 -14.13
N ARG A 48 -15.68 4.10 -15.45
CA ARG A 48 -14.57 3.47 -16.18
C ARG A 48 -13.30 4.34 -16.09
N LEU A 49 -12.13 3.71 -16.14
CA LEU A 49 -10.82 4.35 -15.95
C LEU A 49 -10.62 5.55 -16.90
N SER A 50 -11.00 5.42 -18.17
CA SER A 50 -10.83 6.51 -19.16
C SER A 50 -11.67 7.76 -18.89
N ALA A 51 -12.71 7.69 -18.05
CA ALA A 51 -13.50 8.87 -17.67
C ALA A 51 -12.69 9.88 -16.85
N TYR A 52 -11.58 9.45 -16.24
CA TYR A 52 -10.73 10.29 -15.39
C TYR A 52 -9.47 10.80 -16.10
N CYS A 53 -9.00 10.08 -17.12
CA CYS A 53 -7.67 10.31 -17.69
C CYS A 53 -7.50 11.65 -18.40
N SER A 54 -8.56 12.37 -18.77
CA SER A 54 -8.45 13.72 -19.33
C SER A 54 -8.13 14.82 -18.30
N ASP A 55 -8.31 14.59 -16.99
CA ASP A 55 -7.94 15.59 -15.98
C ASP A 55 -6.41 15.65 -15.84
N SER A 56 -5.82 16.82 -16.15
CA SER A 56 -4.38 17.04 -16.13
C SER A 56 -3.79 17.24 -14.73
N LYS A 57 -4.60 17.29 -13.66
CA LYS A 57 -4.14 17.59 -12.30
C LYS A 57 -3.47 16.42 -11.59
N PHE A 58 -3.72 15.19 -12.04
CA PHE A 58 -3.00 13.99 -11.60
C PHE A 58 -2.34 13.28 -12.78
N ASN A 59 -1.26 12.54 -12.52
CA ASN A 59 -0.41 11.93 -13.55
C ASN A 59 -0.11 10.45 -13.33
N ILE A 60 -0.42 9.90 -12.15
CA ILE A 60 -0.18 8.49 -11.81
C ILE A 60 -1.51 7.85 -11.39
N ILE A 61 -1.78 6.64 -11.90
CA ILE A 61 -2.94 5.84 -11.49
C ILE A 61 -2.46 4.44 -11.11
N PRO A 62 -2.35 4.13 -9.80
CA PRO A 62 -2.25 2.76 -9.32
C PRO A 62 -3.57 2.03 -9.51
N LEU A 63 -3.55 0.91 -10.23
CA LEU A 63 -4.70 0.03 -10.44
C LEU A 63 -4.79 -0.98 -9.29
N ALA A 64 -5.79 -0.81 -8.44
CA ALA A 64 -6.03 -1.57 -7.21
C ALA A 64 -7.12 -2.63 -7.42
N PHE A 65 -6.83 -3.94 -7.41
CA PHE A 65 -5.55 -4.61 -7.13
C PHE A 65 -5.41 -5.93 -7.89
N MET A 66 -4.17 -6.42 -7.98
CA MET A 66 -3.88 -7.86 -8.00
C MET A 66 -3.73 -8.34 -6.55
N ASN A 67 -4.80 -8.93 -6.00
CA ASN A 67 -4.86 -9.35 -4.59
C ASN A 67 -4.63 -10.87 -4.38
N GLY A 68 -4.28 -11.60 -5.45
CA GLY A 68 -3.63 -12.92 -5.37
C GLY A 68 -2.49 -12.98 -6.38
N ILE A 69 -1.30 -13.41 -5.94
CA ILE A 69 -0.05 -13.36 -6.70
C ILE A 69 0.43 -14.77 -7.06
N SER A 70 0.52 -15.66 -6.06
CA SER A 70 0.91 -17.06 -6.27
C SER A 70 -0.16 -17.83 -7.02
N THR A 71 -1.43 -17.55 -6.72
CA THR A 71 -2.56 -17.83 -7.63
C THR A 71 -3.06 -16.49 -8.19
N PRO A 72 -2.80 -16.15 -9.47
CA PRO A 72 -3.18 -14.87 -10.04
C PRO A 72 -4.67 -14.56 -9.92
N ILE A 73 -5.01 -13.54 -9.14
CA ILE A 73 -6.37 -13.01 -8.94
C ILE A 73 -6.29 -11.47 -9.01
N THR A 74 -7.23 -10.87 -9.73
CA THR A 74 -7.42 -9.42 -9.79
C THR A 74 -8.83 -9.06 -9.33
N ASN A 75 -8.95 -7.91 -8.66
CA ASN A 75 -10.22 -7.34 -8.26
C ASN A 75 -10.19 -5.83 -8.53
N PHE A 76 -11.10 -5.35 -9.36
CA PHE A 76 -11.27 -3.92 -9.66
C PHE A 76 -12.72 -3.48 -9.39
N ALA A 77 -13.33 -4.02 -8.32
CA ALA A 77 -14.72 -3.82 -7.93
C ALA A 77 -15.67 -3.83 -9.15
N ASN A 78 -16.47 -2.77 -9.34
CA ASN A 78 -17.43 -2.66 -10.43
C ASN A 78 -16.80 -2.41 -11.82
N ALA A 79 -15.50 -2.13 -11.92
CA ALA A 79 -14.80 -2.21 -13.22
C ALA A 79 -14.58 -3.67 -13.64
N GLY A 80 -14.51 -4.58 -12.65
CA GLY A 80 -14.54 -6.04 -12.83
C GLY A 80 -15.86 -6.58 -13.39
N ASP A 81 -16.98 -5.87 -13.22
CA ASP A 81 -18.29 -6.27 -13.77
C ASP A 81 -18.30 -6.33 -15.31
N ASN A 82 -17.38 -5.60 -15.96
CA ASN A 82 -17.19 -5.60 -17.42
C ASN A 82 -16.13 -6.62 -17.89
N CYS A 83 -15.68 -7.52 -17.01
CA CYS A 83 -14.68 -8.55 -17.29
C CYS A 83 -15.31 -9.96 -17.29
N THR A 84 -14.63 -10.91 -17.93
CA THR A 84 -14.99 -12.34 -17.89
C THR A 84 -13.86 -13.16 -17.27
N VAL A 85 -14.14 -14.21 -16.52
CA VAL A 85 -13.07 -15.08 -15.96
C VAL A 85 -12.47 -15.98 -17.06
N TYR A 86 -11.14 -16.10 -17.12
CA TYR A 86 -10.49 -17.07 -18.00
C TYR A 86 -10.78 -18.51 -17.54
N SER A 87 -11.24 -19.36 -18.46
CA SER A 87 -11.67 -20.73 -18.17
C SER A 87 -10.61 -21.53 -17.41
N GLY A 88 -11.02 -22.14 -16.28
CA GLY A 88 -10.13 -22.92 -15.42
C GLY A 88 -9.27 -22.09 -14.46
N THR A 89 -9.47 -20.78 -14.38
CA THR A 89 -8.72 -19.86 -13.49
C THR A 89 -9.68 -18.99 -12.65
N GLN A 90 -9.11 -18.12 -11.81
CA GLN A 90 -9.81 -17.00 -11.16
C GLN A 90 -9.43 -15.64 -11.75
N LEU A 91 -8.65 -15.63 -12.83
CA LEU A 91 -8.07 -14.43 -13.40
C LEU A 91 -9.06 -13.78 -14.38
N LEU A 92 -9.24 -12.46 -14.25
CA LEU A 92 -10.15 -11.70 -15.10
C LEU A 92 -9.54 -11.37 -16.47
N ASN A 93 -10.35 -11.44 -17.52
CA ASN A 93 -10.13 -10.87 -18.84
C ASN A 93 -10.93 -9.56 -18.94
N CYS A 94 -10.27 -8.42 -19.01
CA CYS A 94 -10.86 -7.09 -18.87
C CYS A 94 -10.64 -6.20 -20.11
N PRO A 95 -11.32 -6.47 -21.25
CA PRO A 95 -11.10 -5.73 -22.49
C PRO A 95 -11.46 -4.23 -22.40
N GLN A 96 -12.32 -3.83 -21.46
CA GLN A 96 -12.58 -2.40 -21.21
C GLN A 96 -11.40 -1.71 -20.49
N LEU A 97 -10.75 -2.40 -19.55
CA LEU A 97 -9.55 -1.87 -18.89
C LEU A 97 -8.36 -1.86 -19.86
N GLU A 98 -8.20 -2.86 -20.72
CA GLU A 98 -7.23 -2.83 -21.82
C GLU A 98 -7.34 -1.55 -22.66
N GLN A 99 -8.55 -1.26 -23.17
CA GLN A 99 -8.82 -0.05 -23.96
C GLN A 99 -8.55 1.23 -23.17
N ASP A 100 -8.97 1.28 -21.90
CA ASP A 100 -8.79 2.46 -21.06
C ASP A 100 -7.31 2.71 -20.73
N ILE A 101 -6.55 1.68 -20.36
CA ILE A 101 -5.10 1.78 -20.07
C ILE A 101 -4.37 2.34 -21.30
N ILE A 102 -4.62 1.77 -22.49
CA ILE A 102 -4.02 2.22 -23.75
C ILE A 102 -4.37 3.69 -24.04
N LEU A 103 -5.63 4.10 -23.83
CA LEU A 103 -6.06 5.50 -24.04
C LEU A 103 -5.39 6.45 -23.04
N CYS A 104 -5.35 6.07 -21.75
CA CYS A 104 -4.73 6.87 -20.69
C CYS A 104 -3.23 7.06 -20.92
N GLN A 105 -2.52 6.04 -21.38
CA GLN A 105 -1.09 6.08 -21.70
C GLN A 105 -0.77 6.82 -23.00
N ASN A 106 -1.53 6.61 -24.08
CA ASN A 106 -1.18 7.08 -25.42
C ASN A 106 -1.81 8.42 -25.83
N THR A 107 -2.86 8.87 -25.13
CA THR A 107 -3.54 10.15 -25.40
C THR A 107 -3.37 11.16 -24.26
N TYR A 108 -3.33 10.68 -23.03
CA TYR A 108 -3.28 11.52 -21.83
C TYR A 108 -1.98 11.38 -21.01
N GLN A 109 -1.04 10.59 -21.52
CA GLN A 109 0.29 10.32 -20.97
C GLN A 109 0.34 9.91 -19.49
N LYS A 110 -0.74 9.31 -18.96
CA LYS A 110 -0.79 8.84 -17.57
C LYS A 110 0.18 7.69 -17.36
N THR A 111 0.86 7.69 -16.22
CA THR A 111 1.59 6.54 -15.71
C THR A 111 0.63 5.59 -15.01
N ILE A 112 0.40 4.42 -15.59
CA ILE A 112 -0.50 3.38 -15.08
C ILE A 112 0.33 2.26 -14.46
N ILE A 113 0.27 2.08 -13.15
CA ILE A 113 0.99 0.99 -12.45
C ILE A 113 0.00 -0.01 -11.85
N LEU A 114 0.30 -1.30 -11.89
CA LEU A 114 -0.55 -2.31 -11.23
C LEU A 114 -0.16 -2.41 -9.75
N SER A 115 -1.11 -2.20 -8.85
CA SER A 115 -0.86 -2.38 -7.42
C SER A 115 -1.14 -3.81 -6.99
N LEU A 116 -0.17 -4.38 -6.26
CA LEU A 116 -0.12 -5.76 -5.80
C LEU A 116 -0.35 -5.76 -4.28
N GLY A 117 -1.33 -6.51 -3.81
CA GLY A 117 -1.70 -6.55 -2.39
C GLY A 117 -3.06 -5.91 -2.09
N GLY A 118 -3.04 -4.85 -1.29
CA GLY A 118 -4.19 -4.22 -0.63
C GLY A 118 -4.72 -5.02 0.55
N ALA A 119 -5.58 -4.41 1.37
CA ALA A 119 -6.17 -4.94 2.61
C ALA A 119 -6.86 -6.33 2.54
N THR A 120 -7.05 -6.89 1.34
CA THR A 120 -7.64 -8.23 1.14
C THR A 120 -6.62 -9.32 0.76
N TYR A 121 -5.35 -8.96 0.54
CA TYR A 121 -4.30 -9.91 0.23
C TYR A 121 -3.95 -10.78 1.45
N SER A 122 -3.95 -12.09 1.27
CA SER A 122 -3.83 -13.07 2.36
C SER A 122 -2.82 -14.19 2.11
N GLU A 123 -2.05 -14.17 1.03
CA GLU A 123 -1.09 -15.25 0.72
C GLU A 123 0.14 -15.24 1.63
N GLY A 124 0.46 -14.11 2.27
CA GLY A 124 1.58 -14.00 3.22
C GLY A 124 2.98 -14.07 2.59
N GLY A 125 3.07 -14.04 1.27
CA GLY A 125 4.32 -14.10 0.50
C GLY A 125 4.61 -15.47 -0.08
N PHE A 126 5.91 -15.80 -0.18
CA PHE A 126 6.39 -16.94 -0.96
C PHE A 126 7.21 -17.90 -0.08
N SER A 127 7.20 -19.19 -0.43
CA SER A 127 7.89 -20.25 0.32
C SER A 127 9.42 -20.22 0.23
N SER A 128 9.99 -19.49 -0.74
CA SER A 128 11.43 -19.33 -0.93
C SER A 128 11.74 -18.14 -1.86
N PRO A 129 12.98 -17.63 -1.88
CA PRO A 129 13.41 -16.63 -2.86
C PRO A 129 13.19 -17.08 -4.32
N THR A 130 13.38 -18.35 -4.63
CA THR A 130 13.15 -18.90 -5.99
C THR A 130 11.67 -18.91 -6.36
N ALA A 131 10.78 -19.24 -5.42
CA ALA A 131 9.34 -19.17 -5.63
C ALA A 131 8.87 -17.72 -5.84
N ALA A 132 9.40 -16.78 -5.05
CA ALA A 132 9.19 -15.34 -5.22
C ALA A 132 9.65 -14.85 -6.60
N GLN A 133 10.86 -15.20 -7.03
CA GLN A 133 11.37 -14.86 -8.37
C GLN A 133 10.53 -15.46 -9.51
N THR A 134 9.99 -16.66 -9.32
CA THR A 134 9.09 -17.31 -10.29
C THR A 134 7.74 -16.58 -10.38
N ALA A 135 7.16 -16.22 -9.23
CA ALA A 135 5.92 -15.44 -9.19
C ALA A 135 6.10 -14.05 -9.82
N ALA A 136 7.23 -13.39 -9.58
CA ALA A 136 7.57 -12.11 -10.21
C ALA A 136 7.67 -12.21 -11.75
N ALA A 137 8.26 -13.28 -12.27
CA ALA A 137 8.28 -13.55 -13.71
C ALA A 137 6.86 -13.78 -14.27
N ASN A 138 6.01 -14.54 -13.56
CA ASN A 138 4.62 -14.74 -13.98
C ASN A 138 3.81 -13.43 -14.00
N VAL A 139 3.99 -12.55 -13.01
CA VAL A 139 3.36 -11.21 -12.98
C VAL A 139 3.85 -10.35 -14.15
N TRP A 140 5.15 -10.37 -14.44
CA TRP A 140 5.71 -9.67 -15.59
C TRP A 140 5.16 -10.19 -16.92
N ASP A 141 4.97 -11.51 -17.06
CA ASP A 141 4.41 -12.12 -18.26
C ASP A 141 2.91 -11.81 -18.44
N LEU A 142 2.15 -11.63 -17.35
CA LEU A 142 0.73 -11.28 -17.40
C LEU A 142 0.44 -9.80 -17.73
N PHE A 143 1.32 -8.87 -17.31
CA PHE A 143 1.04 -7.43 -17.35
C PHE A 143 2.13 -6.57 -18.02
N GLY A 144 3.36 -7.08 -18.10
CA GLY A 144 4.49 -6.45 -18.79
C GLY A 144 4.43 -6.60 -20.32
N PRO A 145 5.50 -6.29 -21.05
CA PRO A 145 5.53 -6.24 -22.52
C PRO A 145 5.56 -7.62 -23.20
N ASN A 146 5.76 -8.72 -22.45
CA ASN A 146 5.75 -10.07 -23.01
C ASN A 146 4.32 -10.49 -23.36
N ASN A 147 3.95 -10.41 -24.64
CA ASN A 147 2.64 -10.81 -25.14
C ASN A 147 2.50 -12.33 -25.41
N GLY A 148 3.52 -13.14 -25.08
CA GLY A 148 3.48 -14.60 -25.24
C GLY A 148 2.68 -15.35 -24.17
N ALA A 149 2.30 -14.69 -23.08
CA ALA A 149 1.52 -15.32 -22.02
C ALA A 149 0.05 -15.53 -22.42
N ALA A 150 -0.49 -16.71 -22.11
CA ALA A 150 -1.92 -16.93 -22.13
C ALA A 150 -2.60 -16.15 -20.98
N ASN A 151 -3.88 -15.83 -21.15
CA ASN A 151 -4.75 -15.28 -20.10
C ASN A 151 -4.32 -13.90 -19.52
N ARG A 152 -3.73 -13.02 -20.33
CA ARG A 152 -3.34 -11.65 -19.92
C ARG A 152 -4.55 -10.76 -19.59
N PRO A 153 -4.72 -10.26 -18.35
CA PRO A 153 -5.95 -9.57 -17.93
C PRO A 153 -6.30 -8.31 -18.71
N PHE A 154 -5.29 -7.61 -19.23
CA PHE A 154 -5.45 -6.40 -20.03
C PHE A 154 -5.05 -6.63 -21.49
N GLY A 155 -5.10 -7.88 -21.98
CA GLY A 155 -4.81 -8.24 -23.36
C GLY A 155 -3.43 -7.73 -23.83
N SER A 156 -3.45 -6.83 -24.81
CA SER A 156 -2.28 -6.18 -25.40
C SER A 156 -1.74 -4.99 -24.62
N ALA A 157 -2.48 -4.45 -23.64
CA ALA A 157 -2.00 -3.34 -22.81
C ALA A 157 -0.82 -3.75 -21.94
N VAL A 158 0.09 -2.80 -21.69
CA VAL A 158 1.32 -2.99 -20.92
C VAL A 158 1.40 -1.91 -19.85
N VAL A 159 1.36 -2.30 -18.57
CA VAL A 159 1.47 -1.34 -17.46
C VAL A 159 2.83 -0.62 -17.48
N ASP A 160 2.91 0.57 -16.91
CA ASP A 160 4.15 1.34 -16.74
C ASP A 160 4.94 0.91 -15.50
N GLY A 161 4.48 -0.09 -14.76
CA GLY A 161 5.13 -0.49 -13.53
C GLY A 161 4.25 -1.29 -12.58
N PHE A 162 4.81 -1.55 -11.40
CA PHE A 162 4.15 -2.26 -10.31
C PHE A 162 4.31 -1.48 -9.01
N ASP A 163 3.28 -1.55 -8.19
CA ASP A 163 3.22 -0.98 -6.86
C ASP A 163 3.03 -2.10 -5.84
N PHE A 164 3.72 -2.01 -4.70
CA PHE A 164 3.55 -2.92 -3.58
C PHE A 164 2.71 -2.24 -2.50
N ASP A 165 1.48 -2.71 -2.32
CA ASP A 165 0.59 -2.29 -1.23
C ASP A 165 0.38 -3.47 -0.28
N PHE A 166 1.48 -4.02 0.24
CA PHE A 166 1.39 -5.05 1.27
C PHE A 166 1.10 -4.38 2.61
N GLU A 167 -0.09 -4.63 3.16
CA GLU A 167 -0.53 -4.14 4.47
C GLU A 167 -0.23 -5.12 5.63
N ALA A 168 0.40 -6.26 5.32
CA ALA A 168 0.86 -7.27 6.28
C ALA A 168 2.20 -7.88 5.86
N SER A 169 2.96 -8.39 6.83
CA SER A 169 4.29 -8.97 6.60
C SER A 169 4.26 -10.08 5.55
N THR A 170 5.02 -9.88 4.48
CA THR A 170 5.03 -10.73 3.29
C THR A 170 6.41 -11.38 3.14
N GLN A 171 6.47 -12.72 3.23
CA GLN A 171 7.73 -13.47 3.19
C GLN A 171 8.36 -13.47 1.80
N ASN A 172 9.69 -13.29 1.73
CA ASN A 172 10.46 -13.22 0.48
C ASN A 172 9.94 -12.14 -0.49
N ALA A 173 9.47 -11.01 0.05
CA ALA A 173 9.00 -9.87 -0.73
C ALA A 173 10.14 -9.17 -1.47
N ALA A 174 11.34 -9.07 -0.89
CA ALA A 174 12.49 -8.47 -1.57
C ALA A 174 12.98 -9.29 -2.79
N PRO A 175 13.13 -10.63 -2.74
CA PRO A 175 13.39 -11.44 -3.93
C PRO A 175 12.35 -11.30 -5.05
N PHE A 176 11.06 -11.16 -4.70
CA PHE A 176 9.98 -10.89 -5.67
C PHE A 176 10.15 -9.51 -6.31
N ALA A 177 10.28 -8.47 -5.49
CA ALA A 177 10.39 -7.09 -5.93
C ALA A 177 11.68 -6.82 -6.73
N GLN A 178 12.82 -7.39 -6.32
CA GLN A 178 14.07 -7.28 -7.07
C GLN A 178 13.95 -7.96 -8.44
N LYS A 179 13.25 -9.09 -8.55
CA LYS A 179 13.07 -9.76 -9.84
C LYS A 179 12.19 -8.96 -10.80
N LEU A 180 11.16 -8.27 -10.30
CA LEU A 180 10.41 -7.31 -11.11
C LEU A 180 11.30 -6.16 -11.58
N ARG A 181 12.12 -5.57 -10.69
CA ARG A 181 13.11 -4.54 -11.05
C ARG A 181 14.05 -5.01 -12.17
N ASP A 182 14.63 -6.21 -12.04
CA ASP A 182 15.56 -6.76 -13.03
C ASP A 182 14.91 -6.92 -14.42
N LEU A 183 13.66 -7.42 -14.45
CA LEU A 183 12.89 -7.61 -15.68
C LEU A 183 12.50 -6.27 -16.34
N MET A 184 12.11 -5.29 -15.52
CA MET A 184 11.77 -3.93 -15.96
C MET A 184 12.95 -3.17 -16.53
N ASP A 185 14.11 -3.24 -15.88
CA ASP A 185 15.33 -2.56 -16.31
C ASP A 185 15.91 -3.19 -17.60
N ALA A 186 15.71 -4.51 -17.81
CA ALA A 186 16.12 -5.24 -19.01
C ALA A 186 15.15 -5.10 -20.21
N ALA A 187 13.93 -4.59 -20.00
CA ALA A 187 12.88 -4.54 -21.02
C ALA A 187 13.20 -3.57 -22.17
N HIS A 188 13.90 -2.47 -21.86
CA HIS A 188 14.38 -1.39 -22.74
C HIS A 188 13.36 -0.69 -23.68
N ASN A 189 12.12 -1.19 -23.80
CA ASN A 189 11.10 -0.66 -24.71
C ASN A 189 10.40 0.61 -24.19
N LYS A 190 10.37 0.80 -22.87
CA LYS A 190 9.97 2.04 -22.18
C LYS A 190 10.60 2.08 -20.78
N LYS A 191 10.52 3.23 -20.10
CA LYS A 191 10.82 3.32 -18.67
C LYS A 191 9.64 2.70 -17.90
N TYR A 192 9.96 1.82 -16.95
CA TYR A 192 9.00 1.30 -15.97
C TYR A 192 9.33 1.78 -14.56
N TYR A 193 8.32 1.82 -13.70
CA TYR A 193 8.38 2.32 -12.33
C TYR A 193 8.09 1.21 -11.31
N LEU A 194 8.91 1.09 -10.28
CA LEU A 194 8.64 0.19 -9.15
C LEU A 194 8.38 1.02 -7.89
N THR A 195 7.25 0.80 -7.24
CA THR A 195 6.79 1.64 -6.13
C THR A 195 6.33 0.81 -4.95
N ALA A 196 6.15 1.47 -3.81
CA ALA A 196 5.61 0.86 -2.60
C ALA A 196 4.71 1.86 -1.87
N ALA A 197 3.69 1.37 -1.19
CA ALA A 197 2.74 2.15 -0.39
C ALA A 197 2.83 1.80 1.11
N PRO A 198 4.00 1.98 1.76
CA PRO A 198 4.13 1.69 3.19
C PRO A 198 3.24 2.63 4.03
N GLN A 199 2.81 2.19 5.20
CA GLN A 199 2.16 3.06 6.17
C GLN A 199 3.18 4.01 6.81
N CYS A 200 2.74 5.12 7.41
CA CYS A 200 3.67 6.08 8.02
C CYS A 200 4.53 5.55 9.20
N PRO A 201 4.15 4.52 10.00
CA PRO A 201 5.02 4.01 11.07
C PRO A 201 6.37 3.56 10.50
N TYR A 202 7.46 3.95 11.16
CA TYR A 202 8.80 3.67 10.65
C TYR A 202 9.64 2.83 11.65
N PRO A 203 10.19 1.68 11.23
CA PRO A 203 10.05 1.07 9.90
C PRO A 203 8.62 0.53 9.66
N ASP A 204 8.19 0.51 8.40
CA ASP A 204 6.97 -0.19 8.01
C ASP A 204 7.25 -1.70 7.97
N LEU A 205 6.60 -2.47 8.85
CA LEU A 205 6.88 -3.90 9.06
C LEU A 205 6.26 -4.82 7.99
N ALA A 206 5.41 -4.30 7.10
CA ALA A 206 4.84 -5.07 6.01
C ALA A 206 5.78 -5.06 4.79
N GLN A 207 6.47 -3.93 4.57
CA GLN A 207 7.29 -3.65 3.39
C GLN A 207 8.78 -3.45 3.68
N GLU A 208 9.23 -3.56 4.94
CA GLU A 208 10.64 -3.37 5.37
C GLU A 208 11.65 -4.08 4.47
N GLU A 209 11.40 -5.34 4.11
CA GLU A 209 12.31 -6.12 3.26
C GLU A 209 12.52 -5.45 1.89
N ILE A 210 11.46 -4.92 1.28
CA ILE A 210 11.52 -4.21 -0.01
C ILE A 210 12.23 -2.86 0.17
N LEU A 211 11.82 -2.06 1.16
CA LEU A 211 12.34 -0.71 1.45
C LEU A 211 13.84 -0.70 1.76
N LEU A 212 14.37 -1.79 2.33
CA LEU A 212 15.79 -1.94 2.68
C LEU A 212 16.66 -2.57 1.59
N ASN A 213 16.08 -3.26 0.59
CA ASN A 213 16.85 -4.08 -0.35
C ASN A 213 16.65 -3.76 -1.83
N VAL A 214 15.55 -3.13 -2.22
CA VAL A 214 15.17 -2.97 -3.64
C VAL A 214 15.18 -1.50 -4.07
N LYS A 215 15.57 -1.24 -5.33
CA LYS A 215 15.46 0.10 -5.93
C LYS A 215 14.00 0.41 -6.25
N LEU A 216 13.43 1.40 -5.57
CA LEU A 216 12.11 1.97 -5.85
C LEU A 216 12.25 3.32 -6.54
N ASP A 217 11.39 3.63 -7.50
CA ASP A 217 11.35 4.95 -8.17
C ASP A 217 10.67 5.99 -7.28
N PHE A 218 9.57 5.62 -6.62
CA PHE A 218 8.92 6.42 -5.58
C PHE A 218 8.13 5.55 -4.60
N VAL A 219 7.82 6.10 -3.43
CA VAL A 219 6.96 5.52 -2.40
C VAL A 219 5.77 6.43 -2.12
N MET A 220 4.62 5.84 -1.82
CA MET A 220 3.35 6.51 -1.55
C MET A 220 2.97 6.28 -0.08
N VAL A 221 3.69 6.95 0.82
CA VAL A 221 3.59 6.70 2.27
C VAL A 221 2.19 7.07 2.76
N GLN A 222 1.48 6.10 3.34
CA GLN A 222 0.12 6.28 3.84
C GLN A 222 0.16 7.07 5.17
N PHE A 223 0.11 8.40 5.10
CA PHE A 223 0.06 9.29 6.27
C PHE A 223 -1.38 9.41 6.82
N TYR A 224 -2.01 8.27 7.06
CA TYR A 224 -3.36 8.15 7.61
C TYR A 224 -3.56 6.81 8.32
N ASN A 225 -4.72 6.61 8.98
CA ASN A 225 -5.01 5.49 9.89
C ASN A 225 -3.96 5.24 11.01
N ASN A 226 -3.02 6.17 11.26
CA ASN A 226 -1.88 5.96 12.14
C ASN A 226 -1.51 7.24 12.89
N TYR A 227 -0.89 7.09 14.06
CA TYR A 227 -0.46 8.19 14.95
C TYR A 227 0.44 9.23 14.25
N CYS A 228 1.18 8.82 13.22
CA CYS A 228 2.11 9.64 12.44
C CYS A 228 1.47 10.28 11.18
N GLY A 229 0.15 10.16 11.01
CA GLY A 229 -0.55 10.66 9.83
C GLY A 229 -0.65 12.19 9.77
N ALA A 230 -1.18 12.71 8.65
CA ALA A 230 -1.26 14.14 8.37
C ALA A 230 -2.12 14.92 9.39
N LEU A 231 -3.09 14.28 10.05
CA LEU A 231 -3.84 14.86 11.18
C LEU A 231 -2.95 15.23 12.37
N SER A 232 -1.78 14.61 12.51
CA SER A 232 -0.83 14.85 13.60
C SER A 232 0.24 15.88 13.26
N PHE A 233 0.06 16.62 12.16
CA PHE A 233 0.91 17.76 11.80
C PHE A 233 0.50 18.99 12.62
N ASP A 234 1.47 19.59 13.30
CA ASP A 234 1.29 20.79 14.10
C ASP A 234 1.84 22.01 13.33
N THR A 235 0.99 23.00 13.06
CA THR A 235 1.33 24.19 12.28
C THR A 235 2.24 25.18 13.01
N ASP A 236 2.32 25.08 14.33
CA ASP A 236 2.91 26.10 15.20
C ASP A 236 4.36 25.73 15.60
N VAL A 237 4.84 24.56 15.18
CA VAL A 237 6.19 24.04 15.46
C VAL A 237 6.95 23.65 14.18
N VAL A 238 8.28 23.84 14.21
CA VAL A 238 9.15 23.49 13.08
C VAL A 238 9.53 22.00 13.09
N THR A 239 9.79 21.43 14.27
CA THR A 239 10.09 20.01 14.44
C THR A 239 8.80 19.28 14.79
N GLN A 240 8.48 18.24 14.03
CA GLN A 240 7.24 17.48 14.15
C GLN A 240 7.46 16.21 14.98
N ASP A 241 6.79 16.08 16.13
CA ASP A 241 6.94 14.91 17.01
C ASP A 241 6.27 13.64 16.44
N ASN A 242 5.10 13.79 15.83
CA ASN A 242 4.29 12.67 15.33
C ASN A 242 4.31 12.55 13.80
N PHE A 243 4.02 13.64 13.06
CA PHE A 243 4.04 13.63 11.59
C PHE A 243 5.47 13.45 11.06
N ASN A 244 5.81 12.22 10.65
CA ASN A 244 7.21 11.77 10.55
C ASN A 244 7.81 11.85 9.14
N MET A 245 7.37 12.81 8.30
CA MET A 245 7.91 13.01 6.94
C MET A 245 9.44 13.17 6.92
N GLU A 246 10.04 13.84 7.90
CA GLU A 246 11.50 14.00 8.02
C GLU A 246 12.24 12.65 8.17
N ARG A 247 11.60 11.67 8.83
CA ARG A 247 12.15 10.32 9.01
C ARG A 247 12.12 9.54 7.69
N TRP A 248 11.06 9.71 6.91
CA TRP A 248 10.97 9.16 5.55
C TRP A 248 11.95 9.84 4.59
N ASP A 249 12.11 11.16 4.64
CA ASP A 249 13.15 11.88 3.87
C ASP A 249 14.56 11.41 4.23
N THR A 250 14.82 11.16 5.52
CA THR A 250 16.09 10.57 5.97
C THR A 250 16.31 9.20 5.34
N TRP A 251 15.33 8.28 5.39
CA TRP A 251 15.41 6.99 4.69
C TRP A 251 15.69 7.16 3.19
N ALA A 252 15.00 8.07 2.51
CA ALA A 252 15.17 8.31 1.08
C ALA A 252 16.60 8.77 0.73
N ARG A 253 17.23 9.57 1.60
CA ARG A 253 18.58 10.09 1.39
C ARG A 253 19.71 9.20 1.90
N SER A 254 19.50 8.37 2.93
CA SER A 254 20.57 7.59 3.57
C SER A 254 20.46 6.07 3.49
N THR A 255 19.30 5.53 3.08
CA THR A 255 18.99 4.10 3.25
C THR A 255 18.41 3.45 2.01
N SER A 256 17.58 4.18 1.24
CA SER A 256 17.05 3.73 -0.06
C SER A 256 18.17 3.27 -1.01
N LYS A 257 17.92 2.20 -1.78
CA LYS A 257 18.83 1.75 -2.86
C LYS A 257 18.79 2.64 -4.10
N ASN A 258 17.82 3.55 -4.18
CA ASN A 258 17.74 4.61 -5.18
C ASN A 258 17.90 5.97 -4.48
N ASP A 259 19.03 6.63 -4.71
CA ASP A 259 19.37 7.97 -4.18
C ASP A 259 18.45 9.09 -4.71
N LYS A 260 17.62 8.78 -5.71
CA LYS A 260 16.64 9.69 -6.31
C LYS A 260 15.20 9.28 -6.03
N VAL A 261 14.96 8.34 -5.11
CA VAL A 261 13.59 7.92 -4.74
C VAL A 261 12.76 9.12 -4.31
N LYS A 262 11.49 9.17 -4.73
CA LYS A 262 10.54 10.19 -4.28
C LYS A 262 9.56 9.67 -3.24
N ILE A 263 9.09 10.55 -2.37
CA ILE A 263 8.03 10.29 -1.40
C ILE A 263 6.82 11.12 -1.79
N LEU A 264 5.68 10.44 -1.98
CA LEU A 264 4.38 11.06 -2.12
C LEU A 264 3.67 11.00 -0.75
N LEU A 265 3.11 12.13 -0.33
CA LEU A 265 2.27 12.28 0.85
C LEU A 265 0.92 11.59 0.58
N GLY A 266 0.73 10.37 1.06
CA GLY A 266 -0.53 9.63 0.94
C GLY A 266 -1.60 10.15 1.89
N VAL A 267 -2.78 10.47 1.36
CA VAL A 267 -3.92 11.03 2.11
C VAL A 267 -5.26 10.38 1.72
N PRO A 268 -6.25 10.31 2.64
CA PRO A 268 -7.62 9.97 2.30
C PRO A 268 -8.22 11.07 1.42
N ALA A 269 -8.84 10.72 0.30
CA ALA A 269 -9.41 11.71 -0.63
C ALA A 269 -10.75 12.30 -0.14
N ASN A 270 -11.39 11.67 0.85
CA ASN A 270 -12.63 12.09 1.49
C ASN A 270 -12.77 11.42 2.88
N THR A 271 -13.71 11.88 3.68
CA THR A 271 -14.09 11.35 5.00
C THR A 271 -14.46 9.86 5.03
N GLY A 272 -14.86 9.26 3.90
CA GLY A 272 -15.18 7.84 3.82
C GLY A 272 -13.97 6.92 3.59
N ALA A 273 -12.78 7.47 3.37
CA ALA A 273 -11.59 6.74 2.93
C ALA A 273 -10.67 6.29 4.10
N GLY A 274 -11.25 6.06 5.28
CA GLY A 274 -10.52 5.76 6.52
C GLY A 274 -10.46 6.95 7.49
N ALA A 275 -9.70 6.81 8.57
CA ALA A 275 -9.37 7.91 9.47
C ALA A 275 -8.14 8.66 8.94
N GLY A 276 -7.98 9.95 9.27
CA GLY A 276 -6.86 10.77 8.77
C GLY A 276 -7.24 11.79 7.69
N TYR A 277 -8.53 11.94 7.35
CA TYR A 277 -8.97 12.93 6.37
C TYR A 277 -8.72 14.36 6.85
N LEU A 278 -8.18 15.18 5.95
CA LEU A 278 -8.05 16.63 6.07
C LEU A 278 -8.63 17.27 4.80
N SER A 279 -9.25 18.45 4.91
CA SER A 279 -9.64 19.21 3.72
C SER A 279 -8.41 19.70 2.95
N ALA A 280 -8.58 20.05 1.67
CA ALA A 280 -7.49 20.57 0.86
C ALA A 280 -6.86 21.87 1.42
N THR A 281 -7.66 22.65 2.18
CA THR A 281 -7.17 23.83 2.90
C THR A 281 -6.26 23.43 4.07
N GLU A 282 -6.66 22.46 4.88
CA GLU A 282 -5.87 21.96 6.02
C GLU A 282 -4.63 21.18 5.57
N LEU A 283 -4.68 20.53 4.39
CA LEU A 283 -3.49 19.90 3.77
C LEU A 283 -2.48 20.92 3.23
N THR A 284 -2.87 22.18 2.99
CA THR A 284 -1.97 23.20 2.42
C THR A 284 -0.71 23.44 3.28
N PRO A 285 -0.78 23.67 4.61
CA PRO A 285 0.42 23.77 5.44
C PRO A 285 1.25 22.47 5.47
N VAL A 286 0.61 21.29 5.51
CA VAL A 286 1.31 19.99 5.46
C VAL A 286 2.12 19.84 4.17
N ILE A 287 1.51 20.14 3.01
CA ILE A 287 2.16 20.10 1.70
C ILE A 287 3.31 21.12 1.62
N ASN A 288 3.14 22.32 2.19
CA ASN A 288 4.20 23.34 2.23
C ASN A 288 5.39 22.90 3.09
N TYR A 289 5.15 22.23 4.22
CA TYR A 289 6.21 21.61 5.02
C TYR A 289 6.91 20.49 4.24
N CYS A 290 6.15 19.58 3.61
CA CYS A 290 6.72 18.50 2.81
C CYS A 290 7.63 19.00 1.66
N LYS A 291 7.32 20.14 1.04
CA LYS A 291 8.12 20.74 -0.05
C LYS A 291 9.54 21.12 0.33
N GLN A 292 9.88 21.31 1.61
CA GLN A 292 11.26 21.58 2.02
C GLN A 292 12.19 20.38 1.81
N PHE A 293 11.64 19.17 1.71
CA PHE A 293 12.42 17.94 1.53
C PHE A 293 12.67 17.66 0.05
N SER A 294 13.94 17.47 -0.31
CA SER A 294 14.34 17.15 -1.70
C SER A 294 13.82 15.79 -2.18
N SER A 295 13.51 14.88 -1.26
CA SER A 295 12.85 13.59 -1.53
C SER A 295 11.35 13.72 -1.83
N PHE A 296 10.69 14.83 -1.49
CA PHE A 296 9.27 15.00 -1.77
C PHE A 296 8.98 14.99 -3.27
N GLY A 297 7.94 14.26 -3.68
CA GLY A 297 7.51 14.11 -5.08
C GLY A 297 6.08 14.58 -5.36
N GLY A 298 5.25 14.77 -4.33
CA GLY A 298 3.87 15.20 -4.45
C GLY A 298 2.90 14.46 -3.52
N VAL A 299 1.66 14.21 -3.96
CA VAL A 299 0.60 13.63 -3.13
C VAL A 299 0.08 12.32 -3.72
N MET A 300 -0.32 11.38 -2.87
CA MET A 300 -1.10 10.20 -3.24
C MET A 300 -2.48 10.28 -2.59
N MET A 301 -3.52 9.83 -3.30
CA MET A 301 -4.91 9.88 -2.85
C MET A 301 -5.58 8.49 -2.87
N TRP A 302 -6.19 8.11 -1.75
CA TRP A 302 -7.07 6.94 -1.62
C TRP A 302 -8.54 7.38 -1.55
N ASP A 303 -9.44 7.08 -2.49
CA ASP A 303 -9.23 6.63 -3.88
C ASP A 303 -9.99 7.55 -4.87
N MET A 304 -9.94 7.25 -6.17
CA MET A 304 -10.57 8.02 -7.24
C MET A 304 -12.08 8.25 -7.01
N SER A 305 -12.81 7.27 -6.45
CA SER A 305 -14.25 7.38 -6.23
C SER A 305 -14.59 8.35 -5.09
N GLN A 306 -13.73 8.41 -4.07
CA GLN A 306 -13.84 9.35 -2.95
C GLN A 306 -13.43 10.76 -3.38
N MET A 307 -12.34 10.88 -4.15
CA MET A 307 -11.85 12.14 -4.72
C MET A 307 -12.92 12.83 -5.57
N VAL A 308 -13.58 12.10 -6.47
CA VAL A 308 -14.61 12.63 -7.38
C VAL A 308 -15.87 13.04 -6.61
N ALA A 309 -16.21 12.33 -5.53
CA ALA A 309 -17.29 12.74 -4.63
C ALA A 309 -16.94 13.96 -3.76
N ASN A 310 -15.66 14.29 -3.62
CA ASN A 310 -15.17 15.42 -2.84
C ASN A 310 -14.87 16.64 -3.73
N VAL A 311 -15.93 17.30 -4.19
CA VAL A 311 -15.84 18.41 -5.15
C VAL A 311 -14.87 19.49 -4.67
N GLY A 312 -13.88 19.81 -5.50
CA GLY A 312 -12.84 20.81 -5.20
C GLY A 312 -11.63 20.29 -4.41
N PHE A 313 -11.64 19.06 -3.89
CA PHE A 313 -10.50 18.50 -3.16
C PHE A 313 -9.25 18.38 -4.02
N LEU A 314 -9.37 17.77 -5.21
CA LEU A 314 -8.26 17.65 -6.17
C LEU A 314 -7.74 19.03 -6.59
N ASP A 315 -8.64 19.99 -6.85
CA ASP A 315 -8.27 21.34 -7.27
C ASP A 315 -7.50 22.10 -6.18
N GLY A 316 -7.93 21.96 -4.92
CA GLY A 316 -7.23 22.55 -3.77
C GLY A 316 -5.86 21.92 -3.51
N VAL A 317 -5.74 20.60 -3.57
CA VAL A 317 -4.45 19.90 -3.42
C VAL A 317 -3.51 20.24 -4.59
N TYR A 318 -4.01 20.26 -5.82
CA TYR A 318 -3.24 20.69 -6.99
C TYR A 318 -2.77 22.14 -6.84
N ALA A 319 -3.64 23.06 -6.42
CA ALA A 319 -3.26 24.45 -6.16
C ALA A 319 -2.23 24.59 -5.03
N ALA A 320 -2.32 23.78 -3.97
CA ALA A 320 -1.30 23.73 -2.91
C ALA A 320 0.04 23.22 -3.44
N LEU A 321 0.05 22.25 -4.37
CA LEU A 321 1.25 21.73 -5.01
C LEU A 321 1.86 22.67 -6.05
N SER A 322 1.07 23.36 -6.89
CA SER A 322 1.56 24.27 -7.94
C SER A 322 2.10 25.61 -7.42
N ARG A 323 1.70 26.04 -6.22
CA ARG A 323 2.27 27.25 -5.60
C ARG A 323 3.73 27.02 -5.23
N ALA A 324 4.63 27.95 -5.56
CA ALA A 324 5.96 27.96 -4.97
C ALA A 324 5.83 27.98 -3.43
N ALA A 325 6.66 27.20 -2.73
CA ALA A 325 6.72 27.27 -1.28
C ALA A 325 7.04 28.71 -0.88
N ALA A 326 6.16 29.34 -0.09
CA ALA A 326 6.33 30.73 0.29
C ALA A 326 7.63 30.86 1.11
N SER A 327 8.65 31.45 0.51
CA SER A 327 9.93 31.73 1.17
C SER A 327 9.70 32.83 2.18
N GLY A 328 9.29 32.42 3.39
CA GLY A 328 8.59 33.26 4.35
C GLY A 328 8.95 32.96 5.79
N SER A 329 10.18 32.51 6.07
CA SER A 329 10.74 32.64 7.42
C SER A 329 10.96 34.12 7.70
N THR A 330 9.94 34.77 8.25
CA THR A 330 10.03 36.14 8.73
C THR A 330 10.78 36.11 10.05
N ILE A 331 12.11 35.99 9.97
CA ILE A 331 12.98 36.21 11.12
C ILE A 331 12.70 37.63 11.60
N ILE A 332 12.20 37.75 12.84
CA ILE A 332 12.11 39.03 13.54
C ILE A 332 13.55 39.52 13.78
N GLN A 333 14.08 40.27 12.81
CA GLN A 333 15.29 41.05 12.98
C GLN A 333 15.00 42.14 14.02
N VAL A 334 15.51 41.94 15.23
CA VAL A 334 15.53 42.96 16.29
C VAL A 334 16.54 44.04 15.88
N GLY A 335 16.11 44.93 15.01
CA GLY A 335 16.88 46.10 14.58
C GLY A 335 16.88 47.17 15.65
N SER A 336 17.98 47.26 16.41
CA SER A 336 18.25 48.41 17.28
C SER A 336 18.13 49.71 16.48
N SER A 337 17.15 50.53 16.82
CA SER A 337 16.94 51.85 16.21
C SER A 337 16.93 52.91 17.31
N SER A 338 17.78 53.91 17.13
CA SER A 338 18.05 54.98 18.09
C SER A 338 16.89 55.96 18.22
N SER A 339 16.80 56.56 19.41
CA SER A 339 15.88 57.63 19.78
C SER A 339 15.67 58.71 18.71
N THR A 340 14.40 59.04 18.44
CA THR A 340 13.97 60.44 18.27
C THR A 340 12.57 60.64 18.86
N THR A 341 12.36 61.79 19.47
CA THR A 341 11.18 62.17 20.24
C THR A 341 10.09 62.78 19.35
N ALA A 342 8.83 62.36 19.55
CA ALA A 342 7.66 63.17 19.24
C ALA A 342 6.54 62.89 20.25
N ASN A 343 5.88 63.96 20.68
CA ASN A 343 5.01 63.98 21.87
C ASN A 343 3.53 64.11 21.48
N SER A 344 2.67 63.26 22.03
CA SER A 344 1.23 63.55 22.26
C SER A 344 0.63 62.43 23.10
N GLY A 345 0.09 62.78 24.27
CA GLY A 345 -0.57 61.82 25.14
C GLY A 345 -2.09 61.86 25.04
N SER A 346 -2.73 60.80 25.52
CA SER A 346 -3.82 60.96 26.48
C SER A 346 -3.90 59.74 27.39
N VAL A 347 -4.30 59.98 28.63
CA VAL A 347 -4.36 58.99 29.72
C VAL A 347 -5.78 58.48 29.87
N VAL A 348 -5.97 57.16 29.87
CA VAL A 348 -7.01 56.52 30.68
C VAL A 348 -6.43 55.26 31.33
N THR A 349 -6.57 55.17 32.65
CA THR A 349 -6.07 54.08 33.48
C THR A 349 -7.23 53.18 33.90
N SER A 350 -7.08 51.86 33.80
CA SER A 350 -7.93 50.91 34.54
C SER A 350 -7.12 49.71 35.04
N THR A 351 -6.60 49.83 36.25
CA THR A 351 -5.92 48.75 36.98
C THR A 351 -6.95 47.78 37.55
N THR A 352 -6.71 46.47 37.45
CA THR A 352 -7.29 45.50 38.40
C THR A 352 -6.29 44.38 38.69
N ARG A 353 -6.28 43.93 39.94
CA ARG A 353 -5.18 43.22 40.59
C ARG A 353 -5.55 41.77 40.89
N ARG A 354 -4.76 40.84 40.36
CA ARG A 354 -4.31 39.56 40.97
C ARG A 354 -5.20 38.95 42.06
N THR A 355 -5.65 37.71 41.85
CA THR A 355 -5.92 36.77 42.95
C THR A 355 -5.09 35.51 42.71
N THR A 356 -4.33 35.11 43.73
CA THR A 356 -3.54 33.87 43.75
C THR A 356 -4.24 32.94 44.72
N THR A 357 -4.55 31.69 44.36
CA THR A 357 -5.11 30.71 45.30
C THR A 357 -4.29 29.45 45.27
N THR A 358 -3.55 29.23 46.36
CA THR A 358 -2.75 28.04 46.61
C THR A 358 -3.63 26.99 47.31
N THR A 359 -3.59 25.74 46.86
CA THR A 359 -4.09 24.61 47.66
C THR A 359 -3.19 23.40 47.51
N THR A 360 -2.94 22.72 48.62
CA THR A 360 -1.82 21.78 48.81
C THR A 360 -2.25 20.31 48.74
N THR A 361 -1.40 19.51 48.07
CA THR A 361 -1.05 18.10 48.39
C THR A 361 -2.14 17.11 48.85
N ARG A 362 -2.31 16.01 48.10
CA ARG A 362 -2.18 14.65 48.68
C ARG A 362 -1.85 13.60 47.61
N ALA A 363 -0.93 12.69 47.92
CA ALA A 363 -0.58 11.55 47.08
C ALA A 363 -1.28 10.26 47.55
N PRO A 364 -1.43 9.29 46.65
CA PRO A 364 -1.15 7.88 46.90
C PRO A 364 -0.07 7.39 45.90
N GLY A 365 0.75 6.37 46.15
CA GLY A 365 0.72 5.36 47.20
C GLY A 365 1.28 4.08 46.58
N ALA A 366 2.58 3.83 46.74
CA ALA A 366 3.25 2.68 46.12
C ALA A 366 2.77 1.36 46.75
N SER A 367 2.74 0.28 45.98
CA SER A 367 2.47 -1.07 46.48
C SER A 367 3.21 -2.12 45.65
N THR A 368 3.96 -2.97 46.35
CA THR A 368 4.86 -3.98 45.80
C THR A 368 4.30 -5.37 46.08
N SER A 369 4.26 -6.27 45.10
CA SER A 369 3.98 -7.72 45.26
C SER A 369 4.55 -8.45 44.04
N THR A 370 5.75 -9.02 44.09
CA THR A 370 6.10 -10.34 44.66
C THR A 370 5.46 -11.51 43.91
N SER A 371 6.17 -12.01 42.89
CA SER A 371 5.85 -13.25 42.20
C SER A 371 6.17 -14.46 43.08
N THR A 372 5.25 -15.43 43.19
CA THR A 372 5.52 -16.75 43.81
C THR A 372 5.52 -17.86 42.75
N SER A 373 6.70 -18.42 42.49
CA SER A 373 6.87 -19.65 41.72
C SER A 373 6.52 -20.89 42.55
N ARG A 374 5.85 -21.89 41.94
CA ARG A 374 5.77 -23.25 42.49
C ARG A 374 6.13 -24.29 41.43
N LEU A 375 7.09 -25.15 41.79
CA LEU A 375 7.49 -26.39 41.11
C LEU A 375 7.06 -27.58 41.99
N ILE A 376 6.31 -28.54 41.45
CA ILE A 376 6.26 -29.98 41.81
C ILE A 376 5.77 -30.67 40.51
N ALA A 377 6.56 -31.42 39.74
CA ALA A 377 7.28 -32.68 39.98
C ALA A 377 6.44 -33.95 39.69
N SER A 378 7.06 -34.83 38.90
CA SER A 378 6.57 -36.02 38.17
C SER A 378 6.12 -37.22 39.01
N THR A 379 5.36 -38.15 38.39
CA THR A 379 5.61 -39.62 38.49
C THR A 379 4.89 -40.49 37.41
N ASN A 380 5.70 -41.34 36.77
CA ASN A 380 5.52 -42.67 36.14
C ASN A 380 4.14 -43.37 35.90
N SER A 381 4.03 -43.95 34.68
CA SER A 381 3.63 -45.34 34.25
C SER A 381 3.29 -46.44 35.30
N PRO A 382 2.65 -47.59 34.95
CA PRO A 382 2.42 -48.18 33.59
C PRO A 382 1.07 -48.94 33.34
N GLU A 383 1.02 -49.68 32.20
CA GLU A 383 0.37 -51.00 31.97
C GLU A 383 -0.97 -51.17 31.20
N GLN A 384 -1.13 -52.41 30.69
CA GLN A 384 -2.04 -52.94 29.63
C GLN A 384 -3.16 -53.83 30.28
N PRO A 385 -3.81 -54.84 29.63
CA PRO A 385 -4.44 -54.98 28.29
C PRO A 385 -5.90 -55.55 28.34
N SER A 386 -6.63 -55.55 27.20
CA SER A 386 -7.71 -56.54 26.82
C SER A 386 -8.34 -56.15 25.45
N THR A 387 -8.99 -56.95 24.60
CA THR A 387 -8.95 -58.35 24.10
C THR A 387 -10.16 -58.56 23.17
N LEU A 388 -9.96 -58.85 21.86
CA LEU A 388 -10.72 -59.81 20.99
C LEU A 388 -12.29 -59.67 20.83
N PRO A 389 -12.98 -60.46 19.97
CA PRO A 389 -12.81 -60.58 18.51
C PRO A 389 -14.13 -60.68 17.68
N GLY A 390 -14.02 -60.78 16.34
CA GLY A 390 -15.04 -61.40 15.45
C GLY A 390 -15.92 -60.42 14.65
N THR A 391 -16.45 -60.77 13.47
CA THR A 391 -16.33 -62.01 12.66
C THR A 391 -16.54 -61.74 11.17
N SER A 392 -15.80 -62.50 10.35
CA SER A 392 -16.15 -63.11 9.05
C SER A 392 -17.29 -62.55 8.18
N GLY A 393 -16.96 -62.22 6.93
CA GLY A 393 -17.96 -61.95 5.87
C GLY A 393 -17.35 -61.88 4.47
N ILE A 394 -17.07 -63.03 3.85
CA ILE A 394 -16.59 -63.12 2.46
C ILE A 394 -17.79 -63.04 1.50
N CYS A 395 -17.72 -62.19 0.48
CA CYS A 395 -18.40 -62.42 -0.81
C CYS A 395 -17.66 -61.71 -1.95
N ASN A 396 -17.86 -62.21 -3.17
CA ASN A 396 -16.93 -62.07 -4.31
C ASN A 396 -17.58 -61.35 -5.51
N CYS A 397 -16.80 -61.16 -6.58
CA CYS A 397 -17.16 -60.74 -7.95
C CYS A 397 -17.40 -59.22 -8.24
N PRO A 398 -17.23 -58.75 -9.50
CA PRO A 398 -16.47 -59.32 -10.65
C PRO A 398 -15.38 -58.38 -11.22
N LEU A 399 -14.64 -58.92 -12.19
CA LEU A 399 -13.52 -58.30 -12.92
C LEU A 399 -14.00 -57.55 -14.20
N GLN A 400 -13.48 -56.34 -14.48
CA GLN A 400 -13.32 -55.64 -15.79
C GLN A 400 -13.03 -54.12 -15.55
N THR A 401 -12.26 -53.35 -16.33
CA THR A 401 -11.48 -53.56 -17.57
C THR A 401 -10.22 -52.67 -17.52
N ILE A 402 -9.08 -53.11 -18.06
CA ILE A 402 -7.86 -52.29 -18.19
C ILE A 402 -7.88 -51.52 -19.51
N VAL A 403 -7.60 -50.21 -19.46
CA VAL A 403 -7.27 -49.39 -20.64
C VAL A 403 -5.82 -48.93 -20.53
N THR A 404 -4.98 -49.37 -21.46
CA THR A 404 -3.56 -49.02 -21.52
C THR A 404 -3.39 -47.75 -22.36
N VAL A 405 -2.75 -46.72 -21.82
CA VAL A 405 -2.31 -45.54 -22.59
C VAL A 405 -0.79 -45.57 -22.71
N THR A 406 -0.30 -45.67 -23.94
CA THR A 406 1.13 -45.66 -24.25
C THR A 406 1.63 -44.21 -24.39
N ALA A 407 2.59 -43.81 -23.57
CA ALA A 407 3.28 -42.52 -23.69
C ALA A 407 4.65 -42.71 -24.33
N THR A 408 4.88 -42.06 -25.48
CA THR A 408 6.17 -42.07 -26.18
C THR A 408 7.04 -40.93 -25.68
N VAL A 409 8.23 -41.24 -25.16
CA VAL A 409 9.21 -40.24 -24.69
C VAL A 409 10.28 -40.05 -25.77
N PHE A 410 10.48 -38.81 -26.22
CA PHE A 410 11.60 -38.43 -27.08
C PHE A 410 12.85 -38.16 -26.25
N THR A 411 13.97 -38.78 -26.63
CA THR A 411 15.29 -38.56 -26.05
C THR A 411 16.14 -37.63 -26.92
N THR A 412 16.83 -36.67 -26.32
CA THR A 412 17.89 -35.89 -26.97
C THR A 412 19.15 -35.91 -26.11
N SER A 413 20.27 -36.26 -26.72
CA SER A 413 21.53 -36.60 -26.05
C SER A 413 22.59 -35.50 -26.21
N ALA A 414 23.32 -35.17 -25.15
CA ALA A 414 24.56 -34.39 -25.16
C ALA A 414 25.38 -34.72 -23.88
N PRO A 415 26.73 -34.55 -23.86
CA PRO A 415 27.57 -35.65 -23.39
C PRO A 415 28.23 -35.51 -22.00
N THR A 416 28.81 -36.64 -21.62
CA THR A 416 29.49 -37.04 -20.38
C THR A 416 30.66 -36.14 -19.93
N ALA A 417 30.75 -35.92 -18.62
CA ALA A 417 32.02 -35.81 -17.90
C ALA A 417 31.97 -36.73 -16.65
N LEU A 418 33.01 -37.54 -16.46
CA LEU A 418 33.10 -38.59 -15.43
C LEU A 418 33.96 -38.15 -14.25
N THR A 419 33.50 -38.39 -13.02
CA THR A 419 34.16 -39.13 -11.91
C THR A 419 33.23 -39.08 -10.67
N ASN A 420 32.72 -40.20 -10.14
CA ASN A 420 33.36 -41.09 -9.14
C ASN A 420 33.70 -40.36 -7.84
N THR A 421 33.33 -40.78 -6.61
CA THR A 421 32.70 -42.00 -6.05
C THR A 421 32.19 -41.63 -4.62
N SER A 422 31.41 -42.37 -3.82
CA SER A 422 30.93 -43.78 -3.79
C SER A 422 29.74 -43.93 -2.81
N THR A 423 28.87 -44.94 -3.02
CA THR A 423 28.17 -45.80 -2.01
C THR A 423 27.56 -45.16 -0.73
N ALA A 424 26.35 -45.47 -0.23
CA ALA A 424 25.42 -46.61 -0.36
C ALA A 424 24.15 -46.29 0.52
N ARG A 425 23.02 -47.02 0.56
CA ARG A 425 22.32 -48.06 -0.26
C ARG A 425 20.98 -48.36 0.47
N THR A 426 19.96 -48.89 -0.23
CA THR A 426 18.75 -49.59 0.33
C THR A 426 17.72 -48.71 1.09
N SER A 427 16.53 -48.47 0.52
CA SER A 427 15.24 -49.18 0.80
C SER A 427 14.55 -48.72 2.11
N THR A 428 13.25 -48.41 2.20
CA THR A 428 12.06 -49.02 1.57
C THR A 428 10.86 -48.05 1.38
N THR A 429 9.93 -48.45 0.51
CA THR A 429 8.50 -48.04 0.36
C THR A 429 7.63 -48.30 1.63
N PRO A 430 6.29 -48.02 1.70
CA PRO A 430 5.33 -47.39 0.73
C PRO A 430 4.30 -46.36 1.31
N ALA A 431 3.42 -45.84 0.41
CA ALA A 431 1.97 -45.55 0.57
C ALA A 431 1.46 -44.35 1.43
N THR A 432 0.74 -43.34 0.88
CA THR A 432 -0.75 -43.20 0.65
C THR A 432 -1.63 -43.13 1.92
N SER A 433 -2.77 -42.42 2.03
CA SER A 433 -3.68 -41.75 1.05
C SER A 433 -4.76 -40.84 1.72
N THR A 434 -5.48 -40.03 0.91
CA THR A 434 -6.92 -39.59 1.05
C THR A 434 -7.38 -38.75 2.27
N THR A 435 -7.88 -37.51 2.12
CA THR A 435 -9.31 -37.08 1.90
C THR A 435 -10.32 -37.66 2.91
N SER A 436 -11.27 -36.90 3.49
CA SER A 436 -12.26 -36.09 2.74
C SER A 436 -12.98 -35.03 3.58
N SER A 437 -13.37 -33.98 2.85
CA SER A 437 -14.51 -33.07 3.02
C SER A 437 -15.85 -33.68 3.49
N VAL A 438 -16.62 -32.89 4.25
CA VAL A 438 -18.11 -32.89 4.22
C VAL A 438 -18.61 -31.44 4.21
N SER A 439 -19.59 -31.15 3.34
CA SER A 439 -20.30 -29.86 3.27
C SER A 439 -21.79 -30.11 3.45
N THR A 440 -22.49 -29.23 4.16
CA THR A 440 -23.96 -29.16 4.16
C THR A 440 -24.41 -27.70 4.10
N ARG A 441 -25.56 -27.46 3.46
CA ARG A 441 -25.95 -26.17 2.87
C ARG A 441 -27.36 -25.78 3.29
N THR A 442 -27.54 -24.50 3.64
CA THR A 442 -28.81 -23.71 3.64
C THR A 442 -30.02 -24.20 4.45
N THR A 443 -30.66 -23.25 5.16
CA THR A 443 -32.02 -22.79 4.82
C THR A 443 -32.17 -21.33 5.30
N ALA A 444 -32.93 -20.52 4.55
CA ALA A 444 -33.23 -19.13 4.89
C ALA A 444 -34.68 -19.00 5.38
N THR A 445 -34.95 -18.06 6.29
CA THR A 445 -36.31 -17.65 6.67
C THR A 445 -36.29 -16.21 7.17
N SER A 446 -37.34 -15.44 6.87
CA SER A 446 -37.41 -13.99 7.10
C SER A 446 -38.79 -13.55 7.60
N VAL A 447 -38.90 -12.90 8.77
CA VAL A 447 -40.01 -11.97 9.09
C VAL A 447 -39.63 -10.93 10.15
N SER A 448 -40.17 -9.72 9.97
CA SER A 448 -40.54 -8.69 10.98
C SER A 448 -39.48 -7.86 11.73
N GLN A 449 -39.80 -6.56 11.82
CA GLN A 449 -39.05 -5.49 12.49
C GLN A 449 -39.34 -5.42 14.00
N ALA A 450 -38.34 -5.01 14.79
CA ALA A 450 -38.54 -4.31 16.06
C ALA A 450 -37.34 -3.39 16.35
N SER A 451 -37.60 -2.18 16.82
CA SER A 451 -36.59 -1.12 17.01
C SER A 451 -36.02 -1.13 18.44
N ALA A 452 -34.70 -1.25 18.62
CA ALA A 452 -34.04 -1.00 19.91
C ALA A 452 -32.55 -0.65 19.77
N ALA A 453 -32.12 0.34 20.56
CA ALA A 453 -30.75 0.70 20.99
C ALA A 453 -29.56 0.48 20.03
N GLY A 454 -28.89 1.57 19.63
CA GLY A 454 -27.79 1.56 18.67
C GLY A 454 -26.58 0.71 19.10
N THR A 455 -26.32 -0.36 18.36
CA THR A 455 -25.06 -1.10 18.39
C THR A 455 -23.96 -0.21 17.82
N VAL A 456 -23.04 0.25 18.68
CA VAL A 456 -21.86 0.99 18.23
C VAL A 456 -21.02 0.06 17.36
N ALA A 457 -20.78 0.43 16.10
CA ALA A 457 -20.05 -0.41 15.16
C ALA A 457 -18.60 -0.61 15.65
N ALA A 458 -18.20 -1.88 15.80
CA ALA A 458 -16.86 -2.22 16.26
C ALA A 458 -15.79 -1.80 15.23
N VAL A 459 -14.73 -1.20 15.74
CA VAL A 459 -13.62 -0.59 14.99
C VAL A 459 -12.80 -1.65 14.28
N ASN A 460 -12.46 -1.44 13.00
CA ASN A 460 -11.61 -2.39 12.26
C ASN A 460 -10.14 -2.28 12.70
N GLN A 461 -9.29 -3.24 12.29
CA GLN A 461 -7.85 -3.15 12.54
C GLN A 461 -7.28 -1.81 12.05
N TRP A 462 -6.31 -1.26 12.77
CA TRP A 462 -5.61 0.00 12.54
C TRP A 462 -6.49 1.27 12.58
N GLN A 463 -7.80 1.16 12.78
CA GLN A 463 -8.66 2.33 12.97
C GLN A 463 -8.61 2.82 14.42
N GLN A 464 -8.79 4.14 14.62
CA GLN A 464 -8.75 4.77 15.94
C GLN A 464 -9.87 4.25 16.85
N CYS A 465 -9.49 3.83 18.05
CA CYS A 465 -10.36 3.33 19.11
C CYS A 465 -10.17 4.10 20.44
N GLY A 466 -9.32 5.12 20.46
CA GLY A 466 -9.09 5.93 21.66
C GLY A 466 -8.06 7.03 21.44
N GLY A 467 -7.64 7.64 22.55
CA GLY A 467 -6.83 8.85 22.58
C GLY A 467 -7.60 10.05 23.13
N ARG A 468 -6.87 11.00 23.71
CA ARG A 468 -7.44 12.20 24.32
C ARG A 468 -8.20 13.04 23.28
N GLY A 469 -9.48 13.31 23.55
CA GLY A 469 -10.39 14.03 22.65
C GLY A 469 -11.19 13.14 21.69
N TYR A 470 -10.85 11.84 21.58
CA TYR A 470 -11.62 10.90 20.77
C TYR A 470 -13.01 10.62 21.37
N THR A 471 -14.06 10.69 20.56
CA THR A 471 -15.47 10.50 20.96
C THR A 471 -16.15 9.33 20.21
N GLY A 472 -15.40 8.58 19.41
CA GLY A 472 -15.92 7.47 18.61
C GLY A 472 -15.97 6.12 19.35
N PRO A 473 -16.23 5.03 18.63
CA PRO A 473 -16.26 3.67 19.18
C PRO A 473 -14.92 3.24 19.78
N THR A 474 -14.92 2.71 21.01
CA THR A 474 -13.67 2.27 21.68
C THR A 474 -13.42 0.75 21.62
N GLN A 475 -14.37 -0.01 21.09
CA GLN A 475 -14.28 -1.47 21.00
C GLN A 475 -13.86 -1.92 19.60
N CYS A 476 -12.71 -2.59 19.53
CA CYS A 476 -12.20 -3.22 18.32
C CYS A 476 -12.99 -4.47 17.94
N ARG A 477 -13.04 -4.77 16.64
CA ARG A 477 -13.48 -6.08 16.15
C ARG A 477 -12.50 -7.15 16.63
N ALA A 478 -13.03 -8.30 17.05
CA ALA A 478 -12.19 -9.46 17.31
C ALA A 478 -11.43 -9.87 16.02
N PRO A 479 -10.15 -10.27 16.12
CA PRO A 479 -9.39 -10.57 17.34
C PRO A 479 -8.69 -9.37 18.01
N TYR A 480 -8.81 -8.18 17.43
CA TYR A 480 -7.97 -7.01 17.74
C TYR A 480 -8.30 -6.36 19.08
N LYS A 481 -7.32 -5.65 19.65
CA LYS A 481 -7.44 -4.90 20.92
C LYS A 481 -7.10 -3.44 20.71
N CYS A 482 -7.73 -2.56 21.49
CA CYS A 482 -7.39 -1.14 21.44
C CYS A 482 -6.05 -0.93 22.16
N VAL A 483 -5.02 -0.53 21.40
CA VAL A 483 -3.66 -0.31 21.90
C VAL A 483 -3.34 1.18 21.83
N SER A 484 -2.96 1.76 22.97
CA SER A 484 -2.52 3.16 23.03
C SER A 484 -1.18 3.33 22.30
N ALA A 485 -1.12 4.25 21.35
CA ALA A 485 0.11 4.64 20.67
C ALA A 485 0.70 5.95 21.24
N SER A 486 -0.16 6.87 21.68
CA SER A 486 0.21 8.12 22.36
C SER A 486 -0.91 8.56 23.32
N GLU A 487 -0.73 9.68 24.02
CA GLU A 487 -1.82 10.31 24.82
C GLU A 487 -3.05 10.62 23.94
N TRP A 488 -2.83 10.96 22.67
CA TRP A 488 -3.83 11.48 21.73
C TRP A 488 -4.36 10.41 20.76
N TRP A 489 -3.77 9.21 20.74
CA TRP A 489 -4.12 8.15 19.79
C TRP A 489 -4.03 6.74 20.38
N ALA A 490 -5.07 5.95 20.15
CA ALA A 490 -5.07 4.50 20.30
C ALA A 490 -5.78 3.86 19.10
N ASP A 491 -5.27 2.73 18.60
CA ASP A 491 -5.80 2.02 17.43
C ASP A 491 -5.89 0.51 17.66
N CYS A 492 -6.68 -0.17 16.82
CA CYS A 492 -6.96 -1.60 16.96
C CYS A 492 -5.87 -2.49 16.38
N ARG A 493 -5.20 -3.28 17.21
CA ARG A 493 -4.08 -4.17 16.81
C ARG A 493 -4.32 -5.63 17.13
#